data_AF-A0A5U1RFV2-F1
#
_entry.id   AF-A0A5U1RFV2-F1
#
_cell.length_a   1.000
_cell.length_b   1.000
_cell.length_c   1.000
_cell.angle_alpha   90.00
_cell.angle_beta   90.00
_cell.angle_gamma   90.00
#
_symmetry.space_group_name_H-M   'P 1'
#
loop_
_entity.id
_entity.type
_entity.pdbx_description
1 polymer ?
#
loop_
_entity_poly.entity_id
_entity_poly.type
_entity_poly.pdbx_seq_one_letter_code
_entity_poly.pdbx_strand_id
1 'polypeptide(L)'
;MAINNFKPFAAASGANVVSQSDYEGLTALATGFTAGVAKSAQINKALRQSTFGAAGVAQFIMEVLGSDVLDDGDLGKFSGLLRDAVSLLATRAAGTLVGQPIAWASDIVPDGYAVMQGQPFDKTRYPKLAIAYPDGVIP
;
A
#
# COMPACT_ATOMS: atom_id res chain seq x y z
N MET A 1 -13.44 3.87 13.81
CA MET A 1 -12.19 3.30 13.28
C MET A 1 -12.55 2.54 12.02
N ALA A 2 -11.79 2.69 10.94
CA ALA A 2 -12.05 1.96 9.71
C ALA A 2 -11.98 0.44 9.94
N ILE A 3 -12.76 -0.31 9.15
CA ILE A 3 -12.94 -1.75 9.30
C ILE A 3 -12.24 -2.50 8.17
N ASN A 4 -11.45 -3.52 8.51
CA ASN A 4 -10.94 -4.51 7.56
C ASN A 4 -11.66 -5.85 7.77
N ASN A 5 -12.45 -6.31 6.80
CA ASN A 5 -13.16 -7.60 6.88
C ASN A 5 -12.30 -8.80 6.45
N PHE A 6 -11.21 -8.59 5.72
CA PHE A 6 -10.35 -9.68 5.27
C PHE A 6 -9.47 -10.16 6.42
N LYS A 7 -9.69 -11.40 6.87
CA LYS A 7 -8.99 -11.99 8.02
C LYS A 7 -8.06 -13.11 7.59
N PRO A 8 -6.85 -13.19 8.17
CA PRO A 8 -5.96 -14.30 7.90
C PRO A 8 -6.54 -15.59 8.52
N PHE A 9 -6.68 -16.64 7.72
CA PHE A 9 -7.17 -17.93 8.18
C PHE A 9 -6.06 -18.74 8.87
N ALA A 10 -6.41 -19.43 9.95
CA ALA A 10 -5.51 -20.27 10.72
C ALA A 10 -4.26 -19.54 11.24
N ALA A 11 -4.21 -18.22 11.41
CA ALA A 11 -2.97 -17.52 11.79
C ALA A 11 -2.56 -17.63 13.28
N ALA A 12 -3.41 -18.20 14.14
CA ALA A 12 -3.14 -18.32 15.56
C ALA A 12 -2.01 -19.32 15.88
N SER A 13 -1.38 -19.14 17.04
CA SER A 13 -0.45 -20.13 17.59
C SER A 13 -1.16 -21.48 17.77
N GLY A 14 -0.47 -22.58 17.48
CA GLY A 14 -1.01 -23.94 17.56
C GLY A 14 -2.02 -24.31 16.46
N ALA A 15 -2.27 -23.44 15.47
CA ALA A 15 -3.14 -23.78 14.36
C ALA A 15 -2.60 -24.97 13.56
N ASN A 16 -3.51 -25.87 13.15
CA ASN A 16 -3.21 -27.09 12.40
C ASN A 16 -2.71 -26.77 10.98
N VAL A 17 -1.43 -26.46 10.85
CA VAL A 17 -0.74 -26.27 9.57
C VAL A 17 0.60 -27.01 9.58
N VAL A 18 1.04 -27.43 8.40
CA VAL A 18 2.42 -27.93 8.24
C VAL A 18 3.44 -26.81 8.42
N SER A 19 4.68 -27.19 8.75
CA SER A 19 5.81 -26.26 8.81
C SER A 19 6.09 -25.64 7.43
N GLN A 20 6.89 -24.58 7.39
CA GLN A 20 7.25 -23.95 6.11
C GLN A 20 8.07 -24.91 5.23
N SER A 21 9.06 -25.60 5.82
CA SER A 21 9.90 -26.56 5.10
C SER A 21 9.09 -27.74 4.55
N ASP A 22 8.15 -28.26 5.34
CA ASP A 22 7.30 -29.37 4.89
C ASP A 22 6.38 -28.95 3.74
N TYR A 23 5.90 -27.69 3.76
CA TYR A 23 5.04 -27.14 2.70
C TYR A 23 5.81 -26.97 1.38
N GLU A 24 7.02 -26.42 1.44
CA GLU A 24 7.91 -26.23 0.29
C GLU A 24 8.33 -27.56 -0.33
N GLY A 25 8.41 -28.63 0.48
CA GLY A 25 8.66 -29.99 0.01
C GLY A 25 7.45 -30.71 -0.61
N LEU A 26 6.25 -30.13 -0.60
CA LEU A 26 5.08 -30.80 -1.19
C LEU A 26 5.10 -30.72 -2.71
N THR A 27 5.02 -31.88 -3.37
CA THR A 27 4.75 -31.94 -4.82
C THR A 27 3.48 -31.18 -5.20
N ALA A 28 2.48 -31.18 -4.31
CA ALA A 28 1.22 -30.46 -4.47
C ALA A 28 1.38 -28.94 -4.57
N LEU A 29 2.52 -28.36 -4.18
CA LEU A 29 2.79 -26.93 -4.39
C LEU A 29 2.86 -26.60 -5.89
N ALA A 30 3.38 -27.53 -6.70
CA ALA A 30 3.49 -27.37 -8.16
C ALA A 30 2.24 -27.86 -8.89
N THR A 31 1.65 -28.98 -8.46
CA THR A 31 0.58 -29.67 -9.20
C THR A 31 -0.82 -29.47 -8.63
N GLY A 32 -0.93 -28.83 -7.47
CA GLY A 32 -2.12 -28.91 -6.64
C GLY A 32 -2.33 -30.32 -6.05
N PHE A 33 -3.37 -30.46 -5.23
CA PHE A 33 -3.82 -31.77 -4.74
C PHE A 33 -4.56 -32.49 -5.87
N THR A 34 -4.04 -33.66 -6.27
CA THR A 34 -4.65 -34.54 -7.27
C THR A 34 -5.56 -35.58 -6.59
N ALA A 35 -5.91 -36.67 -7.29
CA ALA A 35 -6.65 -37.77 -6.69
C ALA A 35 -5.94 -38.32 -5.43
N GLY A 36 -6.72 -38.55 -4.37
CA GLY A 36 -6.21 -39.01 -3.07
C GLY A 36 -6.73 -38.16 -1.89
N VAL A 37 -6.10 -38.33 -0.72
CA VAL A 37 -6.46 -37.59 0.50
C VAL A 37 -5.54 -36.40 0.68
N ALA A 38 -6.11 -35.19 0.70
CA ALA A 38 -5.39 -33.98 1.10
C ALA A 38 -5.37 -33.88 2.63
N LYS A 39 -4.18 -33.77 3.24
CA LYS A 39 -4.09 -33.62 4.70
C LYS A 39 -4.57 -32.22 5.10
N SER A 40 -5.42 -32.14 6.13
CA SER A 40 -5.98 -30.87 6.60
C SER A 40 -4.91 -29.83 6.93
N ALA A 41 -3.79 -30.24 7.52
CA ALA A 41 -2.66 -29.36 7.81
C ALA A 41 -2.02 -28.73 6.55
N GLN A 42 -2.02 -29.45 5.43
CA GLN A 42 -1.47 -28.96 4.16
C GLN A 42 -2.43 -27.98 3.49
N ILE A 43 -3.73 -28.30 3.48
CA ILE A 43 -4.79 -27.42 2.97
C ILE A 43 -4.85 -26.12 3.79
N ASN A 44 -4.84 -26.22 5.12
CA ASN A 44 -4.84 -25.06 6.00
C ASN A 44 -3.63 -24.15 5.75
N LYS A 45 -2.47 -24.70 5.41
CA LYS A 45 -1.28 -23.92 5.07
C LYS A 45 -1.48 -23.15 3.76
N ALA A 46 -2.04 -23.80 2.73
CA ALA A 46 -2.36 -23.13 1.45
C ALA A 46 -3.40 -22.02 1.64
N LEU A 47 -4.49 -22.29 2.37
CA LEU A 47 -5.51 -21.30 2.70
C LEU A 47 -4.95 -20.14 3.54
N ARG A 48 -4.07 -20.44 4.51
CA ARG A 48 -3.38 -19.40 5.30
C ARG A 48 -2.56 -18.48 4.40
N GLN A 49 -1.73 -19.00 3.50
CA GLN A 49 -0.90 -18.17 2.60
C GLN A 49 -1.77 -17.23 1.74
N SER A 50 -2.88 -17.74 1.20
CA SER A 50 -3.82 -16.96 0.38
C SER A 50 -4.51 -15.86 1.19
N THR A 51 -5.14 -16.23 2.31
CA THR A 51 -5.91 -15.29 3.15
C THR A 51 -5.03 -14.29 3.90
N PHE A 52 -3.79 -14.65 4.23
CA PHE A 52 -2.83 -13.73 4.85
C PHE A 52 -2.44 -12.60 3.89
N GLY A 53 -2.17 -12.92 2.62
CA GLY A 53 -1.91 -11.90 1.60
C GLY A 53 -3.09 -10.96 1.40
N ALA A 54 -4.31 -11.50 1.27
CA ALA A 54 -5.53 -10.70 1.10
C ALA A 54 -5.78 -9.77 2.31
N ALA A 55 -5.64 -10.29 3.53
CA ALA A 55 -5.78 -9.50 4.76
C ALA A 55 -4.75 -8.37 4.83
N GLY A 56 -3.50 -8.61 4.41
CA GLY A 56 -2.44 -7.61 4.35
C GLY A 56 -2.72 -6.48 3.37
N VAL A 57 -3.21 -6.80 2.17
CA VAL A 57 -3.62 -5.78 1.18
C VAL A 57 -4.78 -4.94 1.70
N ALA A 58 -5.79 -5.59 2.29
CA ALA A 58 -6.93 -4.87 2.86
C ALA A 58 -6.52 -4.00 4.06
N GLN A 59 -5.60 -4.48 4.89
CA GLN A 59 -5.03 -3.71 6.01
C GLN A 59 -4.30 -2.46 5.50
N PHE A 60 -3.47 -2.61 4.46
CA PHE A 60 -2.78 -1.50 3.82
C PHE A 60 -3.75 -0.43 3.31
N ILE A 61 -4.79 -0.83 2.57
CA ILE A 61 -5.82 0.10 2.06
C ILE A 61 -6.47 0.86 3.22
N MET A 62 -6.90 0.14 4.25
CA MET A 62 -7.57 0.69 5.42
C MET A 62 -6.68 1.71 6.16
N GLU A 63 -5.40 1.43 6.34
CA GLU A 63 -4.44 2.32 7.01
C GLU A 63 -4.12 3.57 6.19
N VAL A 64 -4.00 3.42 4.87
CA VAL A 64 -3.65 4.54 3.97
C VAL A 64 -4.82 5.51 3.82
N LEU A 65 -6.02 4.98 3.59
CA LEU A 65 -7.22 5.77 3.28
C LEU A 65 -8.07 6.09 4.51
N GLY A 66 -7.91 5.38 5.62
CA GLY A 66 -8.81 5.48 6.77
C GLY A 66 -10.26 5.10 6.44
N SER A 67 -10.47 4.29 5.40
CA SER A 67 -11.78 3.89 4.88
C SER A 67 -12.01 2.38 5.08
N ASP A 68 -13.28 1.98 5.17
CA ASP A 68 -13.65 0.58 5.34
C ASP A 68 -13.30 -0.26 4.10
N VAL A 69 -12.77 -1.45 4.34
CA VAL A 69 -12.45 -2.48 3.34
C VAL A 69 -13.30 -3.71 3.67
N LEU A 70 -14.45 -3.81 3.02
CA LEU A 70 -15.48 -4.81 3.29
C LEU A 70 -15.35 -6.01 2.35
N ASP A 71 -15.73 -7.19 2.85
CA ASP A 71 -15.86 -8.42 2.05
C ASP A 71 -17.33 -8.56 1.62
N ASP A 72 -17.77 -7.63 0.76
CA ASP A 72 -19.16 -7.50 0.30
C ASP A 72 -19.38 -8.03 -1.14
N GLY A 73 -18.34 -8.62 -1.74
CA GLY A 73 -18.35 -9.13 -3.11
C GLY A 73 -18.22 -8.06 -4.19
N ASP A 74 -18.09 -6.77 -3.83
CA ASP A 74 -17.91 -5.68 -4.80
C ASP A 74 -16.43 -5.52 -5.20
N LEU A 75 -16.05 -6.26 -6.24
CA LEU A 75 -14.70 -6.18 -6.82
C LEU A 75 -14.38 -4.77 -7.38
N GLY A 76 -15.39 -4.06 -7.88
CA GLY A 76 -15.23 -2.71 -8.43
C GLY A 76 -14.79 -1.74 -7.33
N LYS A 77 -15.50 -1.75 -6.21
CA LYS A 77 -15.18 -0.96 -5.01
C LYS A 77 -13.84 -1.34 -4.41
N PHE A 78 -13.56 -2.64 -4.22
CA PHE A 78 -12.26 -3.07 -3.69
C PHE A 78 -11.10 -2.58 -4.55
N SER A 79 -11.20 -2.75 -5.87
CA SER A 79 -10.16 -2.29 -6.81
C SER A 79 -10.04 -0.76 -6.84
N GLY A 80 -11.13 -0.02 -6.65
CA GLY A 80 -11.14 1.43 -6.50
C GLY A 80 -10.35 1.88 -5.28
N LEU A 81 -10.67 1.32 -4.11
CA LEU A 81 -9.96 1.60 -2.87
C LEU A 81 -8.46 1.29 -2.98
N LEU A 82 -8.09 0.21 -3.66
CA LEU A 82 -6.67 -0.10 -3.87
C LEU A 82 -5.97 0.96 -4.75
N ARG A 83 -6.59 1.39 -5.86
CA ARG A 83 -6.07 2.45 -6.72
C ARG A 83 -5.92 3.77 -5.97
N ASP A 84 -6.90 4.13 -5.17
CA ASP A 84 -6.91 5.36 -4.40
C ASP A 84 -5.82 5.34 -3.33
N ALA A 85 -5.62 4.21 -2.64
CA ALA A 85 -4.55 4.05 -1.66
C ALA A 85 -3.17 4.24 -2.29
N VAL A 86 -2.92 3.59 -3.44
CA VAL A 86 -1.65 3.73 -4.18
C VAL A 86 -1.45 5.17 -4.65
N SER A 87 -2.49 5.81 -5.20
CA SER A 87 -2.43 7.19 -5.70
C SER A 87 -2.17 8.19 -4.58
N LEU A 88 -2.77 8.00 -3.41
CA LEU A 88 -2.54 8.84 -2.24
C LEU A 88 -1.09 8.72 -1.74
N LEU A 89 -0.55 7.51 -1.66
CA LEU A 89 0.85 7.30 -1.29
C LEU A 89 1.81 7.89 -2.32
N ALA A 90 1.55 7.69 -3.61
CA ALA A 90 2.34 8.30 -4.68
C ALA A 90 2.31 9.84 -4.58
N THR A 91 1.17 10.43 -4.24
CA THR A 91 1.04 11.89 -4.06
C THR A 91 1.73 12.40 -2.79
N ARG A 92 1.74 11.60 -1.72
CA ARG A 92 2.52 11.89 -0.50
C ARG A 92 4.01 11.84 -0.80
N ALA A 93 4.47 10.83 -1.55
CA ALA A 93 5.84 10.72 -2.02
C ALA A 93 6.22 11.84 -3.00
N ALA A 94 5.36 12.22 -3.95
CA ALA A 94 5.60 13.37 -4.82
C ALA A 94 5.66 14.69 -4.02
N GLY A 95 4.98 14.76 -2.88
CA GLY A 95 5.14 15.85 -1.92
C GLY A 95 6.56 16.01 -1.38
N THR A 96 7.39 14.94 -1.37
CA THR A 96 8.81 15.04 -1.02
C THR A 96 9.67 15.60 -2.16
N LEU A 97 9.12 15.76 -3.36
CA LEU A 97 9.76 16.45 -4.48
C LEU A 97 9.44 17.96 -4.50
N VAL A 98 8.35 18.38 -3.84
CA VAL A 98 8.01 19.81 -3.73
C VAL A 98 9.07 20.49 -2.87
N GLY A 99 9.75 21.48 -3.45
CA GLY A 99 10.91 22.13 -2.85
C GLY A 99 12.26 21.55 -3.27
N GLN A 100 12.31 20.55 -4.16
CA GLN A 100 13.57 20.18 -4.81
C GLN A 100 13.91 21.15 -5.95
N PRO A 101 15.16 21.64 -6.05
CA PRO A 101 15.59 22.45 -7.19
C PRO A 101 15.49 21.66 -8.50
N ILE A 102 14.88 22.27 -9.51
CA ILE A 102 14.79 21.72 -10.87
C ILE A 102 15.58 22.66 -11.79
N ALA A 103 16.61 22.14 -12.45
CA ALA A 103 17.32 22.88 -13.47
C ALA A 103 16.40 23.03 -14.71
N TRP A 104 16.10 24.28 -15.08
CA TRP A 104 15.22 24.59 -16.21
C TRP A 104 16.00 25.32 -17.31
N ALA A 105 15.90 24.85 -18.55
CA ALA A 105 16.73 25.31 -19.67
C ALA A 105 16.17 26.52 -20.44
N SER A 106 15.14 27.17 -19.91
CA SER A 106 14.45 28.30 -20.53
C SER A 106 14.24 29.40 -19.50
N ASP A 107 14.24 30.65 -19.95
CA ASP A 107 13.96 31.82 -19.11
C ASP A 107 12.46 31.96 -18.80
N ILE A 108 11.62 31.15 -19.43
CA ILE A 108 10.17 31.10 -19.19
C ILE A 108 9.88 29.99 -18.16
N VAL A 109 9.51 30.41 -16.95
CA VAL A 109 9.07 29.50 -15.89
C VAL A 109 7.69 28.92 -16.24
N PRO A 110 7.51 27.58 -16.22
CA PRO A 110 6.21 26.98 -16.48
C PRO A 110 5.20 27.26 -15.37
N ASP A 111 3.91 27.24 -15.72
CA ASP A 111 2.81 27.36 -14.76
C ASP A 111 2.93 26.30 -13.65
N GLY A 112 2.71 26.71 -12.40
CA GLY A 112 2.83 25.85 -11.22
C GLY A 112 4.24 25.74 -10.62
N TYR A 113 5.24 26.39 -11.23
CA TYR A 113 6.62 26.46 -10.73
C TYR A 113 7.00 27.89 -10.32
N ALA A 114 8.07 28.02 -9.55
CA ALA A 114 8.68 29.30 -9.19
C ALA A 114 10.20 29.20 -9.36
N VAL A 115 10.83 30.30 -9.79
CA VAL A 115 12.29 30.44 -9.78
C VAL A 115 12.81 30.42 -8.34
N MET A 116 14.04 29.97 -8.08
CA MET A 116 14.66 30.00 -6.75
C MET A 116 15.59 31.23 -6.64
N GLN A 117 15.14 32.29 -5.97
CA GLN A 117 15.82 33.60 -5.90
C GLN A 117 15.70 34.27 -4.50
N GLY A 118 15.50 33.52 -3.42
CA GLY A 118 15.38 34.11 -2.08
C GLY A 118 14.01 34.72 -1.75
N GLN A 119 12.96 34.45 -2.53
CA GLN A 119 11.64 35.07 -2.32
C GLN A 119 10.80 34.36 -1.23
N PRO A 120 9.98 35.10 -0.46
CA PRO A 120 9.09 34.51 0.54
C PRO A 120 7.88 33.82 -0.11
N PHE A 121 7.25 32.88 0.62
CA PHE A 121 5.99 32.25 0.23
C PHE A 121 5.01 32.05 1.41
N ASP A 122 3.73 31.89 1.08
CA ASP A 122 2.67 31.61 2.06
C ASP A 122 2.69 30.13 2.47
N LYS A 123 3.09 29.86 3.72
CA LYS A 123 3.19 28.50 4.27
C LYS A 123 1.84 27.81 4.44
N THR A 124 0.77 28.57 4.65
CA THR A 124 -0.59 28.02 4.78
C THR A 124 -1.12 27.61 3.41
N ARG A 125 -0.82 28.38 2.37
CA ARG A 125 -1.21 28.05 0.99
C ARG A 125 -0.34 26.95 0.37
N TYR A 126 0.94 26.87 0.75
CA TYR A 126 1.89 25.88 0.23
C TYR A 126 2.48 24.99 1.35
N PRO A 127 1.66 24.17 2.02
CA PRO A 127 2.10 23.39 3.18
C PRO A 127 3.17 22.35 2.84
N LYS A 128 3.17 21.82 1.60
CA LYS A 128 4.21 20.88 1.15
C LYS A 128 5.57 21.58 0.97
N LEU A 129 5.59 22.79 0.43
CA LEU A 129 6.82 23.59 0.29
C LEU A 129 7.36 24.03 1.66
N ALA A 130 6.46 24.31 2.61
CA ALA A 130 6.83 24.63 3.99
C ALA A 130 7.51 23.49 4.76
N ILE A 131 7.35 22.23 4.31
CA ILE A 131 8.12 21.11 4.85
C ILE A 131 9.58 21.18 4.37
N ALA A 132 9.82 21.56 3.12
CA ALA A 132 11.16 21.70 2.55
C ALA A 132 11.87 22.98 3.02
N TYR A 133 11.13 24.09 3.12
CA TYR A 133 11.63 25.41 3.54
C TYR A 133 10.81 25.98 4.71
N PRO A 134 11.13 25.59 5.96
CA PRO A 134 10.33 25.96 7.14
C PRO A 134 10.34 27.46 7.50
N ASP A 135 11.39 28.18 7.08
CA ASP A 135 11.54 29.62 7.22
C ASP A 135 10.54 30.40 6.34
N GLY A 136 9.96 29.75 5.33
CA GLY A 136 9.02 30.36 4.39
C GLY A 136 9.71 31.12 3.27
N VAL A 137 10.98 30.82 2.98
CA VAL A 137 11.76 31.46 1.92
C VAL A 137 12.28 30.39 0.96
N ILE A 138 12.09 30.61 -0.34
CA ILE A 138 12.70 29.76 -1.37
C ILE A 138 14.16 30.21 -1.51
N PRO A 139 15.16 29.31 -1.43
CA PRO A 139 16.59 29.67 -1.55
C PRO A 139 16.96 30.46 -2.80
#